data_AF-A0A258NL58-F1
#
_entry.id   AF-A0A258NL58-F1
#
_cell.length_a   1.000
_cell.length_b   1.000
_cell.length_c   1.000
_cell.angle_alpha   90.00
_cell.angle_beta   90.00
_cell.angle_gamma   90.00
#
_symmetry.space_group_name_H-M   'P 1'
#
loop_
_entity.id
_entity.type
_entity.pdbx_description
1 polymer ?
#
loop_
_entity_poly.entity_id
_entity_poly.type
_entity_poly.pdbx_seq_one_letter_code
_entity_poly.pdbx_strand_id
1 'polypeptide(L)' 'MLVCPLTKAPLSYDRARQELISRAAKLAFPIRDGIPIMLADEARRLTETELNG' A
#
# COMPACT_ATOMS: atom_id res chain seq x y z
N MET A 1 -8.04 -11.67 -4.35
CA MET A 1 -7.75 -10.87 -3.14
C MET A 1 -6.24 -10.63 -3.09
N LEU A 2 -5.80 -9.37 -3.04
CA LEU A 2 -4.38 -9.02 -2.89
C LEU A 2 -4.03 -8.87 -1.41
N VAL A 3 -2.87 -9.37 -1.00
CA VAL A 3 -2.39 -9.33 0.39
C VAL A 3 -1.03 -8.66 0.46
N CYS A 4 -0.76 -8.01 1.59
CA CYS A 4 0.52 -7.35 1.84
C CYS A 4 1.65 -8.38 1.88
N PRO A 5 2.78 -8.15 1.18
CA PRO A 5 3.90 -9.10 1.15
C PRO A 5 4.51 -9.32 2.54
N LEU A 6 4.45 -8.30 3.40
CA LEU A 6 5.07 -8.29 4.74
C LEU A 6 4.16 -8.89 5.83
N THR A 7 2.89 -8.49 5.86
CA THR A 7 1.99 -8.81 6.98
C THR A 7 0.97 -9.90 6.64
N LYS A 8 0.82 -10.25 5.35
CA LYS A 8 -0.23 -11.13 4.82
C LYS A 8 -1.67 -10.62 5.05
N ALA A 9 -1.83 -9.42 5.60
CA ALA A 9 -3.12 -8.76 5.75
C ALA A 9 -3.64 -8.26 4.39
N PRO A 10 -4.95 -8.03 4.22
CA PRO A 10 -5.53 -7.47 3.00
C PRO A 10 -4.93 -6.10 2.64
N LEU A 11 -4.88 -5.82 1.33
CA LEU A 11 -4.54 -4.50 0.79
C LEU A 11 -5.81 -3.77 0.32
N SER A 12 -5.86 -2.46 0.56
CA SER A 12 -6.89 -1.57 -0.01
C SER A 12 -6.31 -0.83 -1.21
N TYR A 13 -7.06 -0.74 -2.30
CA TYR A 13 -6.61 0.03 -3.48
C TYR A 13 -7.03 1.50 -3.36
N ASP A 14 -6.05 2.40 -3.35
CA ASP A 14 -6.26 3.83 -3.52
C ASP A 14 -6.16 4.18 -5.01
N ARG A 15 -7.33 4.37 -5.64
CA ARG A 15 -7.42 4.71 -7.07
C ARG A 15 -6.91 6.12 -7.38
N ALA A 16 -7.08 7.05 -6.44
CA ALA A 16 -6.67 8.43 -6.66
C ALA A 16 -5.14 8.54 -6.71
N ARG A 17 -4.45 7.74 -5.89
CA ARG A 17 -2.99 7.72 -5.82
C ARG A 17 -2.32 6.62 -6.65
N GLN A 18 -3.09 5.68 -7.20
CA GLN A 18 -2.57 4.48 -7.84
C GLN A 18 -1.65 3.69 -6.89
N GLU A 19 -2.16 3.39 -5.70
CA GLU A 19 -1.39 2.71 -4.63
C GLU A 19 -2.18 1.55 -4.01
N LEU A 20 -1.46 0.53 -3.55
CA LEU A 20 -2.00 -0.50 -2.66
C LEU A 20 -1.60 -0.18 -1.22
N ILE A 21 -2.60 0.07 -0.39
CA ILE A 21 -2.45 0.50 0.99
C ILE A 21 -2.45 -0.70 1.93
N SER A 22 -1.38 -0.84 2.71
CA SER A 22 -1.32 -1.74 3.86
C SER A 22 -1.33 -0.95 5.16
N ARG A 23 -2.51 -0.86 5.79
CA ARG A 23 -2.65 -0.22 7.11
C ARG A 23 -1.87 -0.96 8.21
N ALA A 24 -1.85 -2.29 8.14
CA ALA A 24 -1.09 -3.14 9.06
C ALA A 24 0.42 -2.88 8.99
N ALA A 25 0.97 -2.65 7.80
CA ALA A 25 2.38 -2.32 7.63
C ALA A 25 2.67 -0.81 7.74
N LYS A 26 1.63 0.04 7.75
CA LYS A 26 1.72 1.50 7.62
C LYS A 26 2.44 1.96 6.34
N LEU A 27 2.23 1.22 5.26
CA LEU A 27 2.88 1.43 3.96
C LEU A 27 1.86 1.56 2.83
N ALA A 28 2.23 2.30 1.78
CA ALA A 28 1.56 2.36 0.50
C ALA A 28 2.52 1.93 -0.61
N PHE A 29 2.16 0.87 -1.34
CA PHE A 29 2.92 0.31 -2.45
C PHE A 29 2.45 0.96 -3.76
N PRO A 30 3.33 1.61 -4.55
CA PRO A 30 2.91 2.28 -5.78
C PRO A 30 2.57 1.28 -6.88
N ILE A 31 1.65 1.68 -7.77
CA ILE A 31 1.39 1.01 -9.03
C ILE A 31 1.97 1.88 -10.14
N ARG A 32 2.89 1.33 -10.93
CA ARG A 32 3.53 2.00 -12.07
C ARG A 32 3.21 1.20 -13.33
N ASP A 33 2.67 1.86 -14.36
CA ASP A 33 2.25 1.21 -15.61
C ASP A 33 1.31 0.01 -15.42
N GLY A 34 0.43 0.08 -14.41
CA GLY A 34 -0.48 -1.00 -14.05
C GLY A 34 0.15 -2.15 -13.26
N ILE A 35 1.45 -2.07 -12.96
CA ILE A 35 2.20 -3.09 -12.22
C ILE A 35 2.40 -2.65 -10.77
N PRO A 36 1.91 -3.42 -9.77
CA PRO A 36 2.18 -3.14 -8.37
C PRO A 36 3.64 -3.39 -8.00
N ILE A 37 4.32 -2.37 -7.47
CA ILE A 37 5.68 -2.48 -6.95
C ILE A 37 5.60 -2.78 -5.45
N MET A 38 5.57 -4.06 -5.10
CA MET A 38 5.41 -4.56 -3.73
C MET A 38 6.76 -4.78 -3.00
N LEU A 39 7.66 -3.81 -3.14
CA LEU A 39 8.96 -3.78 -2.45
C LEU A 39 8.89 -2.76 -1.30
N ALA A 40 9.46 -3.11 -0.14
CA ALA A 40 9.30 -2.29 1.07
C ALA A 40 10.05 -0.95 1.01
N ASP A 41 11.15 -0.92 0.29
CA ASP A 41 12.00 0.22 -0.04
C ASP A 41 11.39 1.17 -1.08
N GLU A 42 10.53 0.65 -1.96
CA GLU A 42 9.75 1.47 -2.91
C GLU A 42 8.41 1.95 -2.30
N ALA A 43 8.00 1.39 -1.16
CA ALA A 43 6.77 1.77 -0.50
C ALA A 43 6.95 3.07 0.29
N ARG A 44 6.01 4.02 0.15
CA ARG A 44 5.99 5.20 1.02
C ARG A 44 5.33 4.88 2.35
N ARG A 45 5.70 5.60 3.40
CA ARG A 45 4.98 5.56 4.67
C ARG A 45 3.63 6.25 4.55
N LEU A 46 2.63 5.67 5.20
CA LEU A 46 1.35 6.35 5.41
C LEU A 46 1.53 7.49 6.42
N THR A 47 0.88 8.60 6.13
CA THR A 47 0.74 9.71 7.07
C THR A 47 -0.23 9.33 8.19
N GLU A 48 -0.18 10.07 9.30
CA GLU A 48 -1.07 9.84 10.43
C GLU A 48 -2.55 10.02 10.06
N THR A 49 -2.85 10.99 9.19
CA THR A 49 -4.20 11.19 8.63
C THR A 49 -4.69 9.97 7.86
N GLU A 50 -3.82 9.29 7.11
CA GLU A 50 -4.19 8.10 6.33
C GLU A 50 -4.37 6.84 7.20
N LEU A 51 -3.78 6.80 8.39
CA LEU A 51 -3.94 5.70 9.34
C LEU A 51 -5.21 5.80 10.18
N ASN A 52 -5.70 7.02 10.41
CA ASN A 52 -6.83 7.29 11.31
C ASN A 52 -8.18 7.46 10.58
N GLY A 53 -8.17 7.47 9.24
CA GLY A 53 -9.37 7.53 8.39
C GLY A 53 -9.82 6.20 7.83
#